data_AF-A0A0F3PED9-F1
#
_entry.id   AF-A0A0F3PED9-F1
#
_cell.length_a   1.000
_cell.length_b   1.000
_cell.length_c   1.000
_cell.angle_alpha   90.00
_cell.angle_beta   90.00
_cell.angle_gamma   90.00
#
_symmetry.space_group_name_H-M   'P 1'
#
loop_
_entity.id
_entity.type
_entity.pdbx_description
1 polymer ?
#
loop_
_entity_poly.entity_id
_entity_poly.type
_entity_poly.pdbx_seq_one_letter_code
_entity_poly.pdbx_strand_id
1 'polypeptide(L)' 'MRISAETLQGKSLIANHRTINNLLADEFNSGLHALSIEVL' A
#
# COMPACT_ATOMS: atom_id res chain seq x y z
N MET A 1 4.95 -4.20 -6.30
CA MET A 1 5.79 -3.06 -5.87
C MET A 1 6.27 -3.35 -4.46
N ARG A 2 7.56 -3.21 -4.17
CA ARG A 2 8.11 -3.38 -2.82
C ARG A 2 8.25 -2.03 -2.15
N ILE A 3 7.70 -1.89 -0.94
CA ILE A 3 7.69 -0.62 -0.20
C ILE A 3 8.26 -0.89 1.19
N SER A 4 9.34 -0.18 1.53
CA SER A 4 9.95 -0.20 2.86
C SER A 4 9.86 1.21 3.43
N ALA A 5 9.15 1.36 4.54
CA ALA A 5 9.05 2.63 5.27
C ALA A 5 9.00 2.37 6.77
N GLU A 6 9.71 3.17 7.56
CA GLU A 6 9.76 3.03 9.02
C GLU A 6 8.39 3.22 9.68
N THR A 7 7.50 4.01 9.06
CA THR A 7 6.12 4.21 9.51
C THR A 7 5.21 3.00 9.32
N LEU A 8 5.64 2.03 8.51
CA LEU A 8 4.99 0.75 8.27
C LEU A 8 5.57 -0.37 9.16
N GLN A 9 6.73 -0.13 9.79
CA GLN A 9 7.33 -1.08 10.74
C GLN A 9 6.48 -1.17 12.01
N GLY A 10 6.14 -2.41 12.41
CA GLY A 10 5.31 -2.69 13.58
C GLY A 10 3.79 -2.66 13.33
N LYS A 11 3.34 -2.29 12.13
CA LYS A 11 1.93 -2.39 11.74
C LYS A 11 1.64 -3.75 11.10
N SER A 12 0.47 -4.31 11.38
CA SER A 12 0.03 -5.56 10.76
C SER A 12 0.02 -5.43 9.24
N LEU A 13 0.35 -6.52 8.53
CA LEU A 13 0.41 -6.57 7.07
C LEU A 13 -0.85 -5.99 6.41
N ILE A 14 -2.04 -6.33 6.94
CA ILE A 14 -3.33 -5.81 6.49
C ILE A 14 -3.46 -4.29 6.70
N ALA A 15 -2.98 -3.77 7.83
CA ALA A 15 -3.01 -2.33 8.11
C ALA A 15 -2.11 -1.57 7.14
N ASN A 16 -0.93 -2.10 6.84
CA ASN A 16 -0.02 -1.53 5.84
C ASN A 16 -0.62 -1.56 4.44
N HIS A 17 -1.18 -2.69 4.02
CA HIS A 17 -1.90 -2.80 2.75
C HIS A 17 -3.05 -1.80 2.66
N ARG A 18 -3.85 -1.64 3.73
CA ARG A 18 -4.96 -0.69 3.74
C ARG A 18 -4.48 0.76 3.69
N THR A 19 -3.41 1.11 4.41
CA THR A 19 -2.82 2.45 4.37
C THR A 19 -2.30 2.78 2.98
N ILE A 20 -1.56 1.86 2.36
CA ILE A 20 -1.00 2.07 1.02
C ILE A 20 -2.10 2.09 -0.04
N ASN A 21 -3.09 1.19 0.04
CA ASN A 21 -4.25 1.22 -0.85
C ASN A 21 -5.05 2.52 -0.71
N ASN A 22 -5.21 3.06 0.49
CA ASN A 22 -5.89 4.34 0.67
C ASN A 22 -5.07 5.51 0.08
N LEU A 23 -3.75 5.51 0.24
CA LEU A 23 -2.85 6.51 -0.35
C LEU A 23 -2.84 6.46 -1.88
N LEU A 24 -2.99 5.26 -2.45
CA LEU A 24 -3.03 5.03 -3.88
C LEU A 24 -4.46 4.98 -4.43
N ALA A 25 -5.50 5.17 -3.60
CA ALA A 25 -6.90 5.06 -4.02
C ALA A 25 -7.25 6.07 -5.12
N ASP A 26 -6.68 7.27 -5.05
CA ASP A 26 -6.83 8.29 -6.09
C ASP A 26 -6.15 7.88 -7.41
N GLU A 27 -4.99 7.22 -7.34
CA GLU A 27 -4.30 6.65 -8.52
C GLU A 27 -5.04 5.42 -9.08
N PHE A 28 -5.68 4.62 -8.23
CA PHE A 28 -6.57 3.53 -8.65
C PHE A 28 -7.80 4.06 -9.40
N ASN A 29 -8.40 5.16 -8.95
CA ASN A 29 -9.49 5.83 -9.65
C ASN A 29 -9.05 6.43 -10.99
N SER A 30 -7.75 6.73 -11.16
CA SER A 30 -7.18 7.21 -12.42
C SER A 30 -6.96 6.10 -13.47
N GLY A 31 -7.26 4.83 -13.17
CA GLY A 31 -7.20 3.73 -14.15
C GLY A 31 -6.20 2.62 -13.82
N LEU A 32 -5.58 2.63 -12.65
CA LEU A 32 -4.74 1.51 -12.21
C LEU A 32 -5.63 0.36 -11.71
N HIS A 33 -5.70 -0.75 -12.45
CA HIS A 33 -6.65 -1.85 -12.16
C HIS A 33 -6.21 -2.80 -11.03
N ALA A 34 -4.91 -2.99 -10.80
CA ALA A 34 -4.41 -3.82 -9.70
C ALA A 34 -2.93 -3.54 -9.41
N LEU A 35 -2.62 -3.25 -8.15
CA LEU A 35 -1.25 -3.12 -7.66
C LEU A 35 -1.03 -4.12 -6.52
N SER A 36 -0.16 -5.09 -6.75
CA SER A 36 0.28 -5.99 -5.69
C SER A 36 1.40 -5.32 -4.91
N ILE A 37 1.14 -4.99 -3.64
CA ILE A 37 2.07 -4.31 -2.74
C ILE A 37 2.67 -5.34 -1.80
N GLU A 38 3.99 -5.34 -1.65
CA GLU A 38 4.68 -6.18 -0.68
C GLU A 38 5.46 -5.25 0.26
N VAL A 39 5.17 -5.35 1.56
CA VAL A 39 5.80 -4.51 2.59
C VAL A 39 6.84 -5.37 3.32
N LEU A 40 8.09 -4.91 3.29
CA LEU A 40 9.27 -5.55 3.89
C LEU A 40 9.59 -4.94 5.25
#